data_AF-A0AA35WKY7-F1
#
_entry.id   AF-A0AA35WKY7-F1
#
_cell.length_a   1.000
_cell.length_b   1.000
_cell.length_c   1.000
_cell.angle_alpha   90.00
_cell.angle_beta   90.00
_cell.angle_gamma   90.00
#
_symmetry.space_group_name_H-M   'P 1'
#
loop_
_entity.id
_entity.type
_entity.pdbx_description
1 polymer ?
#
loop_
_entity_poly.entity_id
_entity_poly.type
_entity_poly.pdbx_seq_one_letter_code
_entity_poly.pdbx_strand_id
1 'polypeptide(L)'
;MYLTRYLCPPPFSLSVCLSVLSLTSLLGFSPPHSCPFLSLVCVSVYLSTVALNYQTQDVSMDLNDGKFRQNGQAGYILKPRVQREEMSRFDFHDRAMPGLHPKLYTITVISGQALPKPPGGNKHGEVIDPYIVINTFGRPEDQYMFKTRTIQDNGFNPTWNQSFSFVVHAPDYTYVRFKVMDEDWGPNADDFIGQFSAPLESIMPGYRHIHLTCSGNALENTSLFVHVGTMDYIGATPKAGKGTFKTRKNREYPASVSVNFPAIDSIYHGSTPNLRRAVDMREDYTFAYVMFKENCGHGPQAVISDCVQLMAVKAKTANISISLDVIGESQATQVYRVDYSTKTQPPQTLVAMVTSFNHLNKAIQNLLVNGETLATELKKAYKDCCSHHGDLKTHLQETGANSRKINTTMERYGYVTCTLTLQADQLLRCRETAATDLKLIGEAAQKHEIEMKTKM
;
A
#
# COMPACT_ATOMS: atom_id res chain seq x y z
N MET A 1 -16.42 33.98 26.05
CA MET A 1 -15.39 33.08 26.63
C MET A 1 -16.04 31.72 26.91
N TYR A 2 -16.10 30.85 25.90
CA TYR A 2 -16.22 29.40 26.07
C TYR A 2 -15.40 28.79 24.93
N LEU A 3 -14.09 28.70 25.19
CA LEU A 3 -13.16 27.88 24.41
C LEU A 3 -13.48 26.42 24.73
N THR A 4 -14.21 25.75 23.85
CA THR A 4 -14.35 24.30 23.92
C THR A 4 -13.12 23.67 23.29
N ARG A 5 -12.28 23.03 24.11
CA ARG A 5 -11.22 22.10 23.68
C ARG A 5 -11.85 20.99 22.84
N TYR A 6 -11.75 21.07 21.52
CA TYR A 6 -11.97 19.93 20.63
C TYR A 6 -10.63 19.49 20.02
N LEU A 7 -9.88 18.72 20.82
CA LEU A 7 -8.90 17.77 20.30
C LEU A 7 -9.73 16.69 19.59
N CYS A 8 -9.83 16.77 18.25
CA CYS A 8 -10.66 15.91 17.41
C CYS A 8 -12.18 16.03 17.71
N PRO A 9 -13.03 16.47 16.78
CA PRO A 9 -14.47 16.33 16.99
C PRO A 9 -14.82 14.83 17.14
N PRO A 10 -15.80 14.47 17.99
CA PRO A 10 -16.35 13.10 18.02
C PRO A 10 -16.80 12.72 16.59
N PRO A 11 -16.86 11.43 16.23
CA PRO A 11 -16.88 11.00 14.84
C PRO A 11 -17.98 11.73 14.09
N PHE A 12 -17.60 12.61 13.16
CA PHE A 12 -18.54 13.02 12.11
C PHE A 12 -18.99 11.72 11.47
N SER A 13 -20.27 11.38 11.64
CA SER A 13 -20.82 10.19 10.99
C SER A 13 -20.58 10.35 9.51
N LEU A 14 -19.83 9.43 8.89
CA LEU A 14 -19.56 9.44 7.46
C LEU A 14 -20.85 9.58 6.65
N SER A 15 -21.96 9.06 7.19
CA SER A 15 -23.31 9.16 6.65
C SER A 15 -23.73 10.59 6.30
N VAL A 16 -23.31 11.59 7.08
CA VAL A 16 -23.61 13.02 6.79
C VAL A 16 -22.78 13.53 5.61
N CYS A 17 -21.51 13.14 5.53
CA CYS A 17 -20.59 13.61 4.48
C CYS A 17 -20.77 12.88 3.13
N LEU A 18 -21.50 11.76 3.12
CA LEU A 18 -21.84 11.01 1.91
C LEU A 18 -22.84 11.75 1.02
N SER A 19 -23.77 12.49 1.63
CA SER A 19 -24.87 13.17 0.93
C SER A 19 -24.80 14.71 1.00
N VAL A 20 -23.95 15.27 1.86
CA VAL A 20 -23.86 16.73 2.09
C VAL A 20 -22.41 17.22 1.97
N LEU A 21 -22.19 18.26 1.17
CA LEU A 21 -20.93 19.00 1.15
C LEU A 21 -20.72 19.70 2.49
N SER A 22 -19.67 19.32 3.21
CA SER A 22 -19.34 19.87 4.53
C SER A 22 -18.02 20.64 4.45
N LEU A 23 -18.06 21.93 4.77
CA LEU A 23 -16.94 22.86 4.71
C LEU A 23 -16.36 23.12 6.10
N THR A 24 -15.04 23.02 6.23
CA THR A 24 -14.32 23.56 7.39
C THR A 24 -13.23 24.53 6.94
N SER A 25 -13.16 25.68 7.62
CA SER A 25 -12.07 26.63 7.53
C SER A 25 -11.12 26.48 8.72
N LEU A 26 -9.81 26.46 8.48
CA LEU A 26 -8.79 26.46 9.54
C LEU A 26 -8.56 27.85 10.19
N LEU A 27 -9.43 28.83 9.93
CA LEU A 27 -9.30 30.25 10.28
C LEU A 27 -9.19 30.60 11.79
N GLY A 28 -9.00 29.64 12.69
CA GLY A 28 -8.83 29.89 14.12
C GLY A 28 -7.78 29.02 14.83
N PHE A 29 -7.04 28.16 14.12
CA PHE A 29 -6.02 27.29 14.70
C PHE A 29 -4.65 27.61 14.10
N SER A 30 -3.88 28.49 14.75
CA SER A 30 -2.41 28.46 14.66
C SER A 30 -1.92 27.55 15.78
N PRO A 31 -1.55 26.28 15.53
CA PRO A 31 -1.11 25.40 16.59
C PRO A 31 0.28 25.86 17.08
N PRO A 32 0.57 25.80 18.39
CA PRO A 32 1.94 25.90 18.85
C PRO A 32 2.80 24.82 18.16
N HIS A 33 4.07 25.14 17.93
CA HIS A 33 5.08 24.46 17.11
C HIS A 33 5.33 22.95 17.38
N SER A 34 4.49 22.28 18.17
CA SER A 34 4.65 20.90 18.59
C SER A 34 3.52 19.93 18.20
N CYS A 35 2.41 20.36 17.56
CA CYS A 35 1.41 19.40 17.02
C CYS A 35 0.39 19.95 15.96
N PRO A 36 0.78 20.28 14.71
CA PRO A 36 -0.17 20.70 13.65
C PRO A 36 -0.67 19.57 12.71
N PHE A 37 0.13 18.53 12.50
CA PHE A 37 0.06 17.68 11.30
C PHE A 37 -1.08 16.65 11.29
N LEU A 38 -1.72 16.44 12.44
CA LEU A 38 -2.84 15.50 12.59
C LEU A 38 -4.17 16.04 12.02
N SER A 39 -4.22 17.31 11.59
CA SER A 39 -5.47 17.98 11.21
C SER A 39 -5.83 17.85 9.73
N LEU A 40 -4.97 18.17 8.77
CA LEU A 40 -5.37 18.21 7.35
C LEU A 40 -5.73 16.83 6.78
N VAL A 41 -4.84 15.85 6.94
CA VAL A 41 -5.05 14.50 6.38
C VAL A 41 -6.31 13.89 6.99
N CYS A 42 -6.43 13.88 8.31
CA CYS A 42 -7.61 13.39 9.02
C CYS A 42 -8.89 14.14 8.65
N VAL A 43 -8.87 15.47 8.54
CA VAL A 43 -10.06 16.25 8.19
C VAL A 43 -10.47 15.99 6.73
N SER A 44 -9.51 15.86 5.82
CA SER A 44 -9.76 15.58 4.40
C SER A 44 -10.29 14.17 4.13
N VAL A 45 -10.10 13.26 5.08
CA VAL A 45 -10.70 11.92 5.06
C VAL A 45 -12.22 12.05 5.22
N TYR A 46 -12.68 12.78 6.24
CA TYR A 46 -14.11 12.91 6.54
C TYR A 46 -14.82 13.91 5.61
N LEU A 47 -14.24 15.10 5.42
CA LEU A 47 -14.86 16.20 4.69
C LEU A 47 -14.49 16.17 3.20
N SER A 48 -15.34 16.74 2.36
CA SER A 48 -15.07 16.91 0.93
C SER A 48 -14.37 18.24 0.64
N THR A 49 -14.63 19.27 1.44
CA THR A 49 -14.10 20.62 1.26
C THR A 49 -13.32 21.08 2.50
N VAL A 50 -12.01 21.23 2.33
CA VAL A 50 -11.09 21.73 3.37
C VAL A 50 -10.49 23.04 2.88
N ALA A 51 -10.83 24.15 3.52
CA ALA A 51 -10.34 25.46 3.10
C ALA A 51 -8.98 25.76 3.76
N LEU A 52 -7.98 26.03 2.91
CA LEU A 52 -6.62 26.42 3.26
C LEU A 52 -6.33 27.85 2.82
N ASN A 53 -5.38 28.49 3.49
CA ASN A 53 -4.86 29.79 3.08
C ASN A 53 -3.85 29.59 1.95
N TYR A 54 -4.31 29.72 0.69
CA TYR A 54 -3.46 29.55 -0.50
C TYR A 54 -2.28 30.53 -0.55
N GLN A 55 -2.32 31.64 0.20
CA GLN A 55 -1.20 32.59 0.28
C GLN A 55 -0.05 32.12 1.18
N THR A 56 -0.25 31.08 2.00
CA THR A 56 0.73 30.60 2.97
C THR A 56 1.36 29.31 2.50
N GLN A 57 2.64 29.33 2.11
CA GLN A 57 3.36 28.10 1.82
C GLN A 57 3.73 27.39 3.13
N ASP A 58 3.03 26.31 3.43
CA ASP A 58 3.32 25.42 4.55
C ASP A 58 3.22 23.95 4.10
N VAL A 59 3.44 23.04 5.04
CA VAL A 59 3.29 21.60 4.77
C VAL A 59 1.86 21.26 4.35
N SER A 60 0.85 21.98 4.85
CA SER A 60 -0.55 21.74 4.50
C SER A 60 -0.80 22.04 3.02
N MET A 61 -0.27 23.16 2.51
CA MET A 61 -0.31 23.49 1.09
C MET A 61 0.53 22.52 0.26
N ASP A 62 1.72 22.13 0.71
CA ASP A 62 2.53 21.13 0.00
C ASP A 62 1.76 19.80 -0.19
N LEU A 63 1.08 19.33 0.85
CA LEU A 63 0.25 18.12 0.81
C LEU A 63 -0.99 18.30 -0.07
N ASN A 64 -1.63 19.48 0.01
CA ASN A 64 -2.77 19.85 -0.83
C ASN A 64 -2.41 19.82 -2.32
N ASP A 65 -1.30 20.46 -2.69
CA ASP A 65 -0.80 20.47 -4.06
C ASP A 65 -0.45 19.05 -4.52
N GLY A 66 0.20 18.27 -3.65
CA GLY A 66 0.49 16.86 -3.90
C GLY A 66 -0.76 16.02 -4.16
N LYS A 67 -1.83 16.25 -3.39
CA LYS A 67 -3.12 15.58 -3.55
C LYS A 67 -3.78 15.95 -4.87
N PHE A 68 -3.93 17.24 -5.14
CA PHE A 68 -4.65 17.76 -6.31
C PHE A 68 -3.87 17.71 -7.61
N ARG A 69 -2.64 17.20 -7.64
CA ARG A 69 -1.98 16.74 -8.88
C ARG A 69 -2.69 15.53 -9.51
N GLN A 70 -3.44 14.76 -8.73
CA GLN A 70 -4.25 13.67 -9.23
C GLN A 70 -5.36 14.16 -10.18
N ASN A 71 -5.89 13.24 -10.98
CA ASN A 71 -7.03 13.51 -11.87
C ASN A 71 -6.83 14.73 -12.79
N GLY A 72 -5.61 14.88 -13.32
CA GLY A 72 -5.29 15.95 -14.27
C GLY A 72 -5.41 17.37 -13.69
N GLN A 73 -5.26 17.54 -12.36
CA GLN A 73 -5.37 18.85 -11.69
C GLN A 73 -6.73 19.51 -11.81
N ALA A 74 -7.80 18.74 -12.00
CA ALA A 74 -9.16 19.26 -12.11
C ALA A 74 -9.71 19.88 -10.81
N GLY A 75 -9.01 19.76 -9.68
CA GLY A 75 -9.48 20.21 -8.36
C GLY A 75 -10.50 19.27 -7.69
N TYR A 76 -10.86 18.16 -8.34
CA TYR A 76 -11.78 17.16 -7.81
C TYR A 76 -11.14 15.77 -7.86
N ILE A 77 -11.19 15.05 -6.74
CA ILE A 77 -10.67 13.69 -6.60
C ILE A 77 -11.78 12.81 -6.05
N LEU A 78 -11.98 11.66 -6.69
CA LEU A 78 -12.97 10.69 -6.24
C LEU A 78 -12.52 10.08 -4.92
N LYS A 79 -13.38 10.17 -3.89
CA LYS A 79 -13.11 9.49 -2.61
C LYS A 79 -13.06 7.95 -2.79
N PRO A 80 -12.24 7.24 -2.00
CA PRO A 80 -12.26 5.78 -1.95
C PRO A 80 -13.68 5.22 -1.79
N ARG A 81 -13.92 4.02 -2.34
CA ARG A 81 -15.26 3.38 -2.33
C ARG A 81 -15.83 3.23 -0.92
N VAL A 82 -14.97 2.92 0.05
CA VAL A 82 -15.28 2.79 1.49
C VAL A 82 -15.84 4.09 2.08
N GLN A 83 -15.66 5.24 1.41
CA GLN A 83 -16.19 6.54 1.82
C GLN A 83 -17.34 7.05 0.94
N ARG A 84 -17.76 6.26 -0.05
CA ARG A 84 -18.85 6.59 -1.00
C ARG A 84 -20.09 5.72 -0.80
N GLU A 85 -19.95 4.57 -0.16
CA GLU A 85 -21.07 3.68 0.11
C GLU A 85 -21.76 4.05 1.41
N GLU A 86 -23.08 4.29 1.37
CA GLU A 86 -23.90 4.63 2.54
C GLU A 86 -23.80 3.60 3.67
N MET A 87 -23.49 2.35 3.31
CA MET A 87 -23.40 1.20 4.21
C MET A 87 -21.96 0.93 4.66
N SER A 88 -20.98 1.76 4.30
CA SER A 88 -19.59 1.48 4.63
C SER A 88 -19.20 1.99 6.02
N ARG A 89 -18.66 1.09 6.85
CA ARG A 89 -18.03 1.43 8.13
C ARG A 89 -16.61 1.94 7.87
N PHE A 90 -16.48 3.25 7.73
CA PHE A 90 -15.19 3.91 7.71
C PHE A 90 -14.93 4.60 9.05
N ASP A 91 -13.95 4.09 9.80
CA ASP A 91 -13.36 4.74 10.97
C ASP A 91 -11.85 4.81 10.79
N PHE A 92 -11.32 6.02 10.57
CA PHE A 92 -9.89 6.24 10.32
C PHE A 92 -8.99 5.70 11.45
N HIS A 93 -9.51 5.57 12.66
CA HIS A 93 -8.78 5.05 13.81
C HIS A 93 -8.92 3.54 14.00
N ASP A 94 -9.92 2.89 13.39
CA ASP A 94 -10.09 1.43 13.50
C ASP A 94 -8.98 0.69 12.73
N ARG A 95 -8.21 -0.12 13.45
CA ARG A 95 -7.13 -0.95 12.88
C ARG A 95 -7.66 -2.14 12.08
N ALA A 96 -8.88 -2.59 12.37
CA ALA A 96 -9.50 -3.75 11.74
C ALA A 96 -10.53 -3.34 10.66
N MET A 97 -10.42 -2.12 10.11
CA MET A 97 -11.31 -1.67 9.06
C MET A 97 -11.23 -2.62 7.85
N PRO A 98 -12.37 -3.19 7.41
CA PRO A 98 -12.42 -3.90 6.15
C PRO A 98 -12.01 -2.92 5.04
N GLY A 99 -10.88 -3.15 4.41
CA GLY A 99 -10.51 -2.50 3.15
C GLY A 99 -9.07 -2.05 3.09
N LEU A 100 -8.49 -1.86 4.26
CA LEU A 100 -7.12 -1.46 4.40
C LEU A 100 -6.20 -2.67 4.20
N HIS A 101 -5.23 -2.48 3.31
CA HIS A 101 -4.15 -3.42 3.11
C HIS A 101 -2.86 -2.79 3.58
N PRO A 102 -2.34 -3.27 4.71
CA PRO A 102 -0.99 -2.94 5.07
C PRO A 102 -0.05 -3.29 3.91
N LYS A 103 0.81 -2.34 3.54
CA LYS A 103 1.86 -2.53 2.54
C LYS A 103 3.20 -2.18 3.15
N LEU A 104 4.23 -2.93 2.78
CA LEU A 104 5.61 -2.56 3.10
C LEU A 104 6.17 -1.76 1.93
N TYR A 105 6.54 -0.52 2.24
CA TYR A 105 7.22 0.36 1.31
C TYR A 105 8.72 0.34 1.59
N THR A 106 9.51 0.26 0.54
CA THR A 106 10.96 0.47 0.60
C THR A 106 11.33 1.58 -0.36
N ILE A 107 11.78 2.71 0.18
CA ILE A 107 12.24 3.87 -0.60
C ILE A 107 13.75 3.92 -0.51
N THR A 108 14.41 3.77 -1.65
CA THR A 108 15.85 3.94 -1.80
C THR A 108 16.14 5.29 -2.43
N VAL A 109 16.75 6.18 -1.68
CA VAL A 109 17.24 7.47 -2.17
C VAL A 109 18.63 7.25 -2.74
N ILE A 110 18.76 7.33 -4.06
CA ILE A 110 19.99 7.00 -4.78
C ILE A 110 20.84 8.26 -4.86
N SER A 111 20.36 9.29 -5.55
CA SER A 111 21.11 10.51 -5.80
C SER A 111 20.21 11.73 -6.03
N GLY A 112 20.80 12.92 -6.05
CA GLY A 112 20.18 14.18 -6.46
C GLY A 112 20.78 14.68 -7.77
N GLN A 113 20.07 15.57 -8.45
CA GLN A 113 20.52 16.23 -9.68
C GLN A 113 20.30 17.74 -9.55
N ALA A 114 21.37 18.51 -9.77
CA ALA A 114 21.36 19.96 -9.86
C ALA A 114 20.49 20.63 -8.77
N LEU A 115 20.79 20.33 -7.50
CA LEU A 115 20.14 20.97 -6.37
C LEU A 115 20.59 22.45 -6.30
N PRO A 116 19.66 23.42 -6.34
CA PRO A 116 20.02 24.82 -6.31
C PRO A 116 20.45 25.23 -4.90
N LYS A 117 21.17 26.34 -4.82
CA LYS A 117 21.40 26.99 -3.52
C LYS A 117 20.08 27.49 -2.93
N PRO A 118 19.88 27.37 -1.62
CA PRO A 118 18.65 27.83 -0.98
C PRO A 118 18.41 29.34 -1.19
N PRO A 119 17.16 29.79 -1.30
CA PRO A 119 16.84 31.20 -1.50
C PRO A 119 17.25 32.03 -0.28
N GLY A 120 18.30 32.85 -0.42
CA GLY A 120 18.82 33.67 0.68
C GLY A 120 20.07 33.11 1.37
N GLY A 121 20.52 31.90 0.99
CA GLY A 121 21.79 31.34 1.44
C GLY A 121 23.00 32.17 1.00
N ASN A 122 24.16 31.95 1.64
CA ASN A 122 25.35 32.77 1.41
C ASN A 122 25.75 32.77 -0.07
N LYS A 123 25.67 33.94 -0.70
CA LYS A 123 25.98 34.14 -2.12
C LYS A 123 27.47 34.01 -2.45
N HIS A 124 28.33 33.72 -1.47
CA HIS A 124 29.78 33.70 -1.63
C HIS A 124 30.33 32.30 -1.37
N GLY A 125 30.63 31.57 -2.44
CA GLY A 125 31.50 30.38 -2.42
C GLY A 125 30.97 29.11 -1.75
N GLU A 126 29.99 29.19 -0.85
CA GLU A 126 29.48 28.05 -0.09
C GLU A 126 28.77 27.05 -1.01
N VAL A 127 29.26 25.82 -1.04
CA VAL A 127 28.59 24.71 -1.74
C VAL A 127 27.65 24.08 -0.74
N ILE A 128 26.47 23.68 -1.21
CA ILE A 128 25.47 23.10 -0.34
C ILE A 128 25.88 21.71 0.15
N ASP A 129 25.45 21.39 1.36
CA ASP A 129 25.61 20.14 2.10
C ASP A 129 24.26 19.41 2.17
N PRO A 130 23.77 18.82 1.05
CA PRO A 130 22.39 18.37 1.01
C PRO A 130 22.15 17.10 1.82
N TYR A 131 21.01 17.08 2.49
CA TYR A 131 20.38 15.87 3.00
C TYR A 131 18.88 15.85 2.72
N ILE A 132 18.27 14.67 2.81
CA ILE A 132 16.87 14.46 2.49
C ILE A 132 16.13 13.97 3.73
N VAL A 133 15.01 14.62 4.03
CA VAL A 133 14.02 14.17 5.01
C VAL A 133 12.84 13.57 4.27
N ILE A 134 12.50 12.32 4.60
CA ILE A 134 11.30 11.65 4.12
C ILE A 134 10.30 11.61 5.27
N ASN A 135 9.17 12.27 5.11
CA ASN A 135 8.07 12.24 6.06
C ASN A 135 6.88 11.51 5.45
N THR A 136 6.16 10.75 6.27
CA THR A 136 4.85 10.20 5.91
C THR A 136 3.77 10.80 6.79
N PHE A 137 2.63 11.11 6.19
CA PHE A 137 1.48 11.74 6.84
C PHE A 137 0.25 10.89 6.59
N GLY A 138 -0.39 10.44 7.66
CA GLY A 138 -1.53 9.52 7.59
C GLY A 138 -2.04 9.24 8.98
N ARG A 139 -2.42 7.98 9.21
CA ARG A 139 -2.75 7.50 10.56
C ARG A 139 -1.57 7.70 11.51
N PRO A 140 -1.80 7.84 12.82
CA PRO A 140 -0.71 7.90 13.80
C PRO A 140 0.27 6.73 13.68
N GLU A 141 -0.21 5.54 13.32
CA GLU A 141 0.65 4.36 13.11
C GLU A 141 1.48 4.40 11.81
N ASP A 142 1.05 5.20 10.84
CA ASP A 142 1.67 5.30 9.51
C ASP A 142 2.56 6.56 9.38
N GLN A 143 2.84 7.24 10.49
CA GLN A 143 3.71 8.42 10.53
C GLN A 143 5.16 8.01 10.82
N TYR A 144 6.00 8.22 9.81
CA TYR A 144 7.44 7.98 9.85
C TYR A 144 8.21 9.23 9.43
N MET A 145 9.39 9.40 10.01
CA MET A 145 10.38 10.41 9.60
C MET A 145 11.74 9.74 9.45
N PHE A 146 12.32 9.86 8.26
CA PHE A 146 13.68 9.39 7.97
C PHE A 146 14.53 10.58 7.53
N LYS A 147 15.80 10.62 7.94
CA LYS A 147 16.81 11.57 7.48
C LYS A 147 17.94 10.77 6.83
N THR A 148 18.37 11.16 5.63
CA THR A 148 19.59 10.59 5.03
C THR A 148 20.84 11.12 5.71
N ARG A 149 22.00 10.50 5.46
CA ARG A 149 23.27 11.19 5.71
C ARG A 149 23.35 12.49 4.92
N THR A 150 24.13 13.43 5.40
CA THR A 150 24.52 14.64 4.67
C THR A 150 25.64 14.31 3.69
N ILE A 151 25.61 14.92 2.51
CA ILE A 151 26.73 14.89 1.56
C ILE A 151 27.38 16.26 1.58
N GLN A 152 28.66 16.32 1.91
CA GLN A 152 29.38 17.59 2.00
C GLN A 152 29.76 18.12 0.62
N ASP A 153 29.67 19.44 0.45
CA ASP A 153 30.10 20.24 -0.67
C ASP A 153 29.67 19.69 -2.04
N ASN A 154 28.44 19.17 -2.15
CA ASN A 154 27.95 18.61 -3.41
C ASN A 154 26.44 18.77 -3.64
N GLY A 155 26.06 19.90 -4.24
CA GLY A 155 24.72 20.11 -4.78
C GLY A 155 24.47 19.59 -6.20
N PHE A 156 25.53 19.33 -6.98
CA PHE A 156 25.39 19.04 -8.41
C PHE A 156 24.91 17.60 -8.66
N ASN A 157 25.50 16.62 -7.97
CA ASN A 157 25.16 15.19 -8.11
C ASN A 157 25.38 14.37 -6.82
N PRO A 158 24.83 14.79 -5.66
CA PRO A 158 25.00 14.08 -4.40
C PRO A 158 24.48 12.64 -4.50
N THR A 159 25.18 11.69 -3.89
CA THR A 159 24.81 10.26 -3.89
C THR A 159 24.69 9.71 -2.47
N TRP A 160 23.47 9.40 -2.07
CA TRP A 160 23.16 8.85 -0.76
C TRP A 160 23.18 7.32 -0.73
N ASN A 161 22.55 6.67 -1.71
CA ASN A 161 22.33 5.22 -1.74
C ASN A 161 21.80 4.65 -0.42
N GLN A 162 20.80 5.31 0.18
CA GLN A 162 20.20 4.89 1.45
C GLN A 162 18.78 4.37 1.26
N SER A 163 18.47 3.24 1.88
CA SER A 163 17.16 2.58 1.78
C SER A 163 16.40 2.61 3.10
N PHE A 164 15.14 3.02 3.05
CA PHE A 164 14.24 3.07 4.20
C PHE A 164 13.06 2.14 3.94
N SER A 165 12.80 1.20 4.86
CA SER A 165 11.68 0.25 4.77
C SER A 165 10.72 0.44 5.93
N PHE A 166 9.43 0.60 5.65
CA PHE A 166 8.40 0.86 6.65
C PHE A 166 7.02 0.34 6.22
N VAL A 167 6.21 -0.04 7.20
CA VAL A 167 4.88 -0.62 6.98
C VAL A 167 3.84 0.48 7.07
N VAL A 168 2.97 0.57 6.06
CA VAL A 168 1.86 1.52 6.01
C VAL A 168 0.57 0.72 6.03
N HIS A 169 -0.22 0.85 7.10
CA HIS A 169 -1.46 0.14 7.32
C HIS A 169 -2.60 0.65 6.44
N ALA A 170 -2.62 1.96 6.15
CA ALA A 170 -3.63 2.60 5.32
C ALA A 170 -3.01 3.41 4.16
N PRO A 171 -2.47 2.74 3.12
CA PRO A 171 -1.79 3.41 2.00
C PRO A 171 -2.65 4.47 1.29
N ASP A 172 -3.94 4.18 1.11
CA ASP A 172 -4.92 5.06 0.44
C ASP A 172 -5.09 6.43 1.12
N TYR A 173 -4.69 6.52 2.40
CA TYR A 173 -4.82 7.73 3.22
C TYR A 173 -3.47 8.25 3.73
N THR A 174 -2.37 7.72 3.18
CA THR A 174 -1.02 8.11 3.56
C THR A 174 -0.37 8.89 2.44
N TYR A 175 0.29 9.98 2.81
CA TYR A 175 1.07 10.83 1.93
C TYR A 175 2.54 10.64 2.27
N VAL A 176 3.41 10.84 1.30
CA VAL A 176 4.85 10.98 1.53
C VAL A 176 5.32 12.33 1.03
N ARG A 177 6.27 12.92 1.78
CA ARG A 177 6.94 14.17 1.47
C ARG A 177 8.44 13.95 1.51
N PHE A 178 9.09 14.30 0.42
CA PHE A 178 10.53 14.41 0.30
C PHE A 178 10.89 15.88 0.49
N LYS A 179 11.74 16.19 1.47
CA LYS A 179 12.23 17.54 1.75
C LYS A 179 13.75 17.52 1.61
N VAL A 180 14.30 18.39 0.79
CA VAL A 180 15.74 18.56 0.63
C VAL A 180 16.16 19.78 1.42
N MET A 181 17.18 19.59 2.24
CA MET A 181 17.72 20.57 3.17
C MET A 181 19.22 20.72 2.94
N ASP A 182 19.73 21.90 3.25
CA ASP A 182 21.15 22.24 3.30
C ASP A 182 21.58 22.24 4.78
N GLU A 183 22.56 21.42 5.15
CA GLU A 183 23.03 21.36 6.54
C GLU A 183 24.09 22.44 6.80
N ASP A 184 23.72 23.45 7.60
CA ASP A 184 24.64 24.54 7.93
C ASP A 184 25.45 24.24 9.19
N TRP A 185 26.75 24.50 9.15
CA TRP A 185 27.60 24.42 10.34
C TRP A 185 27.38 25.63 11.25
N GLY A 186 26.57 25.50 12.31
CA GLY A 186 26.44 26.55 13.32
C GLY A 186 25.14 26.51 14.14
N PRO A 187 24.78 27.63 14.80
CA PRO A 187 23.52 27.78 15.52
C PRO A 187 22.33 28.13 14.60
N ASN A 188 22.56 28.28 13.31
CA ASN A 188 21.53 28.59 12.32
C ASN A 188 20.70 27.33 12.02
N ALA A 189 19.45 27.54 11.61
CA ALA A 189 18.61 26.45 11.16
C ALA A 189 18.96 26.08 9.71
N ASP A 190 19.04 24.79 9.44
CA ASP A 190 19.24 24.22 8.11
C ASP A 190 18.30 24.85 7.07
N ASP A 191 18.88 25.19 5.91
CA ASP A 191 18.20 25.91 4.85
C ASP A 191 17.36 24.96 3.97
N PHE A 192 16.19 25.44 3.54
CA PHE A 192 15.29 24.67 2.67
C PHE A 192 15.62 24.86 1.20
N ILE A 193 15.84 23.75 0.48
CA ILE A 193 16.12 23.76 -0.96
C ILE A 193 14.86 23.49 -1.78
N GLY A 194 14.12 22.43 -1.45
CA GLY A 194 12.96 22.02 -2.22
C GLY A 194 12.22 20.83 -1.63
N GLN A 195 10.99 20.61 -2.06
CA GLN A 195 10.14 19.52 -1.61
C GLN A 195 9.35 18.88 -2.73
N PHE A 196 8.91 17.65 -2.49
CA PHE A 196 7.87 16.99 -3.26
C PHE A 196 6.96 16.20 -2.33
N SER A 197 5.65 16.39 -2.48
CA SER A 197 4.62 15.66 -1.73
C SER A 197 3.65 14.97 -2.68
N ALA A 198 3.21 13.76 -2.33
CA ALA A 198 2.18 13.03 -3.07
C ALA A 198 1.48 11.99 -2.18
N PRO A 199 0.24 11.59 -2.51
CA PRO A 199 -0.37 10.38 -1.97
C PRO A 199 0.52 9.17 -2.28
N LEU A 200 0.72 8.29 -1.30
CA LEU A 200 1.64 7.16 -1.42
C LEU A 200 1.19 6.17 -2.51
N GLU A 201 -0.11 6.02 -2.71
CA GLU A 201 -0.71 5.22 -3.79
C GLU A 201 -0.39 5.78 -5.19
N SER A 202 -0.10 7.08 -5.31
CA SER A 202 0.24 7.71 -6.59
C SER A 202 1.71 7.58 -6.98
N ILE A 203 2.54 7.01 -6.11
CA ILE A 203 3.96 6.78 -6.40
C ILE A 203 4.11 5.42 -7.08
N MET A 204 4.55 5.47 -8.33
CA MET A 204 4.82 4.27 -9.10
C MET A 204 6.07 3.55 -8.59
N PRO A 205 6.05 2.20 -8.48
CA PRO A 205 7.23 1.42 -8.13
C PRO A 205 8.32 1.50 -9.22
N GLY A 206 9.52 1.07 -8.87
CA GLY A 206 10.72 1.07 -9.71
C GLY A 206 11.57 2.33 -9.59
N TYR A 207 12.47 2.53 -10.56
CA TYR A 207 13.34 3.70 -10.64
C TYR A 207 12.58 4.93 -11.17
N ARG A 208 12.63 6.04 -10.43
CA ARG A 208 11.88 7.26 -10.73
C ARG A 208 12.73 8.50 -10.43
N HIS A 209 12.50 9.55 -11.22
CA HIS A 209 12.90 10.90 -10.87
C HIS A 209 11.74 11.61 -10.18
N ILE A 210 12.03 12.22 -9.03
CA ILE A 210 11.12 13.12 -8.31
C ILE A 210 11.57 14.54 -8.58
N HIS A 211 10.73 15.31 -9.29
CA HIS A 211 10.99 16.71 -9.56
C HIS A 211 10.62 17.55 -8.34
N LEU A 212 11.56 18.38 -7.89
CA LEU A 212 11.40 19.19 -6.69
C LEU A 212 10.68 20.49 -6.98
N THR A 213 9.99 21.00 -5.97
CA THR A 213 9.29 22.29 -5.99
C THR A 213 9.75 23.14 -4.81
N CYS A 214 9.82 24.46 -4.99
CA CYS A 214 10.09 25.43 -3.94
C CYS A 214 9.03 26.52 -4.00
N SER A 215 8.36 26.78 -2.88
CA SER A 215 7.31 27.80 -2.78
C SER A 215 6.21 27.67 -3.86
N GLY A 216 5.76 26.44 -4.12
CA GLY A 216 4.76 26.12 -5.15
C GLY A 216 5.28 26.06 -6.59
N ASN A 217 6.50 26.55 -6.86
CA ASN A 217 7.09 26.57 -8.20
C ASN A 217 7.99 25.36 -8.45
N ALA A 218 7.96 24.82 -9.66
CA ALA A 218 8.88 23.75 -10.06
C ALA A 218 10.32 24.28 -10.16
N LEU A 219 11.28 23.51 -9.62
CA LEU A 219 12.70 23.79 -9.78
C LEU A 219 13.18 23.20 -11.11
N GLU A 220 13.72 24.03 -11.99
CA GLU A 220 14.22 23.59 -13.30
C GLU A 220 15.43 22.66 -13.16
N ASN A 221 15.39 21.54 -13.88
CA ASN A 221 16.47 20.53 -13.92
C ASN A 221 16.85 19.92 -12.56
N THR A 222 16.08 20.18 -11.50
CA THR A 222 16.32 19.66 -10.16
C THR A 222 15.46 18.43 -9.89
N SER A 223 16.10 17.30 -9.57
CA SER A 223 15.38 16.09 -9.21
C SER A 223 16.10 15.23 -8.19
N LEU A 224 15.36 14.31 -7.58
CA LEU A 224 15.89 13.17 -6.84
C LEU A 224 15.71 11.90 -7.65
N PHE A 225 16.74 11.10 -7.78
CA PHE A 225 16.64 9.75 -8.33
C PHE A 225 16.42 8.75 -7.21
N VAL A 226 15.29 8.06 -7.27
CA VAL A 226 14.84 7.12 -6.23
C VAL A 226 14.44 5.78 -6.84
N HIS A 227 14.51 4.74 -6.03
CA HIS A 227 13.86 3.47 -6.32
C HIS A 227 12.77 3.19 -5.28
N VAL A 228 11.56 2.91 -5.74
CA VAL A 228 10.40 2.63 -4.89
C VAL A 228 9.99 1.17 -5.02
N GLY A 229 10.08 0.43 -3.94
CA GLY A 229 9.53 -0.92 -3.81
C GLY A 229 8.26 -0.90 -2.99
N THR A 230 7.27 -1.67 -3.40
CA THR A 230 6.03 -1.90 -2.64
C THR A 230 5.69 -3.39 -2.67
N MET A 231 5.23 -3.92 -1.55
CA MET A 231 4.71 -5.29 -1.44
C MET A 231 3.58 -5.31 -0.42
N ASP A 232 2.67 -6.27 -0.54
CA ASP A 232 1.66 -6.50 0.49
C ASP A 232 2.31 -6.97 1.79
N TYR A 233 1.91 -6.39 2.92
CA TYR A 233 2.49 -6.69 4.22
C TYR A 233 1.81 -7.92 4.84
N ILE A 234 2.56 -9.01 4.98
CA ILE A 234 2.09 -10.29 5.52
C ILE A 234 2.39 -10.44 7.03
N GLY A 235 2.48 -9.32 7.76
CA GLY A 235 2.86 -9.34 9.18
C GLY A 235 4.36 -9.56 9.45
N ALA A 236 5.18 -9.62 8.40
CA ALA A 236 6.61 -9.82 8.55
C ALA A 236 7.36 -8.50 8.65
N THR A 237 7.88 -8.16 9.83
CA THR A 237 8.68 -6.94 9.99
C THR A 237 10.08 -7.13 9.42
N PRO A 238 10.59 -6.18 8.63
CA PRO A 238 12.00 -6.15 8.26
C PRO A 238 12.86 -6.05 9.53
N LYS A 239 13.91 -6.86 9.66
CA LYS A 239 14.95 -6.54 10.64
C LYS A 239 15.67 -5.28 10.16
N ALA A 240 15.76 -4.26 11.01
CA ALA A 240 16.62 -3.11 10.75
C ALA A 240 18.04 -3.61 10.39
N GLY A 241 18.52 -3.28 9.19
CA GLY A 241 19.88 -3.55 8.73
C GLY A 241 20.17 -4.95 8.16
N LYS A 242 19.21 -5.88 8.08
CA LYS A 242 19.39 -7.17 7.37
C LYS A 242 18.09 -7.54 6.67
N GLY A 243 18.12 -7.72 5.34
CA GLY A 243 16.96 -8.02 4.47
C GLY A 243 16.29 -9.39 4.70
N THR A 244 16.21 -9.87 5.93
CA THR A 244 15.52 -11.11 6.33
C THR A 244 14.21 -10.76 7.05
N PHE A 245 13.10 -11.34 6.61
CA PHE A 245 11.78 -11.16 7.21
C PHE A 245 11.55 -12.13 8.38
N LYS A 246 10.88 -11.68 9.46
CA LYS A 246 10.33 -12.59 10.49
C LYS A 246 8.91 -12.98 10.12
N THR A 247 8.60 -14.25 9.95
CA THR A 247 7.22 -14.72 9.71
C THR A 247 6.29 -14.45 10.90
N ARG A 248 5.15 -13.79 10.69
CA ARG A 248 4.05 -13.72 11.66
C ARG A 248 3.36 -15.09 11.72
N LYS A 249 3.12 -15.61 12.94
CA LYS A 249 2.50 -16.93 13.14
C LYS A 249 0.98 -16.97 13.09
N ASN A 250 0.27 -15.83 13.16
CA ASN A 250 -1.20 -15.80 13.22
C ASN A 250 -1.79 -15.01 12.05
N ARG A 251 -2.57 -15.71 11.21
CA ARG A 251 -3.42 -15.10 10.17
C ARG A 251 -4.53 -14.27 10.81
N GLU A 252 -4.83 -13.11 10.23
CA GLU A 252 -5.95 -12.28 10.66
C GLU A 252 -7.16 -12.53 9.76
N TYR A 253 -8.24 -13.03 10.34
CA TYR A 253 -9.50 -13.26 9.63
C TYR A 253 -10.51 -12.16 9.94
N PRO A 254 -11.46 -11.89 9.03
CA PRO A 254 -12.59 -11.02 9.32
C PRO A 254 -13.32 -11.43 10.60
N ALA A 255 -13.73 -10.44 11.39
CA ALA A 255 -14.41 -10.69 12.64
C ALA A 255 -15.77 -11.34 12.39
N SER A 256 -16.14 -12.27 13.28
CA SER A 256 -17.50 -12.78 13.34
C SER A 256 -18.38 -11.73 14.01
N VAL A 257 -19.36 -11.22 13.28
CA VAL A 257 -20.27 -10.16 13.71
C VAL A 257 -21.70 -10.62 13.43
N SER A 258 -22.62 -10.36 14.35
CA SER A 258 -24.06 -10.57 14.17
C SER A 258 -24.79 -9.23 14.19
N VAL A 259 -25.56 -8.98 13.14
CA VAL A 259 -26.44 -7.82 12.93
C VAL A 259 -27.67 -7.89 13.86
N ASN A 260 -27.99 -9.08 14.37
CA ASN A 260 -29.24 -9.43 15.05
C ASN A 260 -30.44 -9.37 14.10
N PHE A 261 -30.22 -9.79 12.85
CA PHE A 261 -31.28 -9.96 11.86
C PHE A 261 -31.08 -11.33 11.19
N PRO A 262 -31.96 -12.32 11.48
CA PRO A 262 -31.69 -13.72 11.17
C PRO A 262 -31.33 -14.01 9.71
N ALA A 263 -31.99 -13.35 8.75
CA ALA A 263 -31.71 -13.57 7.32
C ALA A 263 -30.29 -13.14 6.94
N ILE A 264 -29.84 -11.96 7.41
CA ILE A 264 -28.50 -11.44 7.13
C ILE A 264 -27.43 -12.24 7.89
N ASP A 265 -27.70 -12.57 9.15
CA ASP A 265 -26.75 -13.35 9.96
C ASP A 265 -26.54 -14.75 9.39
N SER A 266 -27.60 -15.39 8.88
CA SER A 266 -27.51 -16.68 8.19
C SER A 266 -26.61 -16.61 6.95
N ILE A 267 -26.77 -15.58 6.11
CA ILE A 267 -25.96 -15.38 4.90
C ILE A 267 -24.48 -15.13 5.27
N TYR A 268 -24.21 -14.22 6.21
CA TYR A 268 -22.83 -13.87 6.58
C TYR A 268 -22.10 -15.02 7.28
N HIS A 269 -22.73 -15.69 8.24
CA HIS A 269 -22.15 -16.86 8.89
C HIS A 269 -21.98 -18.02 7.93
N GLY A 270 -22.94 -18.24 7.01
CA GLY A 270 -22.81 -19.20 5.90
C GLY A 270 -21.64 -18.88 4.96
N SER A 271 -21.29 -17.60 4.81
CA SER A 271 -20.17 -17.15 3.96
C SER A 271 -18.81 -17.15 4.68
N THR A 272 -18.76 -17.42 5.99
CA THR A 272 -17.51 -17.40 6.77
C THR A 272 -16.43 -18.36 6.24
N PRO A 273 -16.74 -19.60 5.81
CA PRO A 273 -15.74 -20.48 5.20
C PRO A 273 -15.14 -19.88 3.92
N ASN A 274 -15.96 -19.21 3.10
CA ASN A 274 -15.51 -18.57 1.87
C ASN A 274 -14.64 -17.34 2.14
N LEU A 275 -14.97 -16.55 3.16
CA LEU A 275 -14.14 -15.44 3.62
C LEU A 275 -12.76 -15.91 4.09
N ARG A 276 -12.70 -17.01 4.85
CA ARG A 276 -11.42 -17.60 5.29
C ARG A 276 -10.60 -18.11 4.12
N ARG A 277 -11.22 -18.87 3.21
CA ARG A 277 -10.56 -19.36 1.98
C ARG A 277 -10.00 -18.22 1.15
N ALA A 278 -10.72 -17.09 1.03
CA ALA A 278 -10.24 -15.93 0.29
C ALA A 278 -9.00 -15.30 0.94
N VAL A 279 -8.95 -15.20 2.27
CA VAL A 279 -7.76 -14.74 3.00
C VAL A 279 -6.60 -15.72 2.80
N ASP A 280 -6.86 -17.02 2.99
CA ASP A 280 -5.85 -18.08 2.87
C ASP A 280 -5.19 -18.07 1.49
N MET A 281 -5.98 -18.01 0.41
CA MET A 281 -5.46 -18.00 -0.96
C MET A 281 -4.53 -16.82 -1.24
N ARG A 282 -4.86 -15.62 -0.73
CA ARG A 282 -4.02 -14.43 -0.91
C ARG A 282 -2.75 -14.53 -0.07
N GLU A 283 -2.87 -14.90 1.21
CA GLU A 283 -1.70 -15.01 2.09
C GLU A 283 -0.75 -16.13 1.65
N ASP A 284 -1.27 -17.28 1.20
CA ASP A 284 -0.47 -18.38 0.66
C ASP A 284 0.35 -17.93 -0.55
N TYR A 285 -0.27 -17.18 -1.47
CA TYR A 285 0.41 -16.60 -2.63
C TYR A 285 1.53 -15.64 -2.23
N THR A 286 1.20 -14.63 -1.42
CA THR A 286 2.18 -13.62 -1.03
C THR A 286 3.32 -14.25 -0.21
N PHE A 287 3.02 -15.22 0.67
CA PHE A 287 4.03 -15.94 1.44
C PHE A 287 4.97 -16.74 0.53
N ALA A 288 4.41 -17.52 -0.41
CA ALA A 288 5.22 -18.30 -1.34
C ALA A 288 6.09 -17.40 -2.25
N TYR A 289 5.58 -16.22 -2.62
CA TYR A 289 6.30 -15.23 -3.40
C TYR A 289 7.51 -14.66 -2.64
N VAL A 290 7.32 -14.26 -1.37
CA VAL A 290 8.42 -13.78 -0.51
C VAL A 290 9.45 -14.88 -0.28
N MET A 291 9.01 -16.10 0.05
CA MET A 291 9.89 -17.24 0.27
C MET A 291 10.74 -17.57 -0.97
N PHE A 292 10.18 -17.43 -2.18
CA PHE A 292 10.95 -17.62 -3.41
C PHE A 292 12.05 -16.57 -3.55
N LYS A 293 11.73 -15.28 -3.36
CA LYS A 293 12.73 -14.20 -3.41
C LYS A 293 13.86 -14.36 -2.39
N GLU A 294 13.51 -14.69 -1.15
CA GLU A 294 14.50 -14.90 -0.08
C GLU A 294 15.43 -16.07 -0.41
N ASN A 295 14.90 -17.19 -0.91
CA ASN A 295 15.72 -18.32 -1.32
C ASN A 295 16.61 -18.01 -2.53
N CYS A 296 16.19 -17.10 -3.41
CA CYS A 296 17.02 -16.54 -4.47
C CYS A 296 18.07 -15.52 -3.96
N GLY A 297 18.09 -15.17 -2.67
CA GLY A 297 19.02 -14.18 -2.12
C GLY A 297 18.70 -12.74 -2.56
N HIS A 298 17.50 -12.53 -3.11
CA HIS A 298 17.03 -11.23 -3.50
C HIS A 298 16.27 -10.56 -2.35
N GLY A 299 16.44 -9.24 -2.22
CA GLY A 299 15.57 -8.44 -1.37
C GLY A 299 14.12 -8.44 -1.88
N PRO A 300 13.17 -7.95 -1.07
CA PRO A 300 11.76 -7.95 -1.44
C PRO A 300 11.44 -7.14 -2.71
N GLN A 301 12.33 -6.22 -3.07
CA GLN A 301 12.23 -5.33 -4.23
C GLN A 301 12.58 -6.01 -5.57
N ALA A 302 13.18 -7.20 -5.58
CA ALA A 302 13.61 -7.81 -6.85
C ALA A 302 12.40 -8.23 -7.70
N VAL A 303 12.55 -8.17 -9.02
CA VAL A 303 11.53 -8.66 -9.94
C VAL A 303 11.59 -10.19 -9.96
N ILE A 304 10.44 -10.85 -10.09
CA ILE A 304 10.38 -12.32 -10.13
C ILE A 304 11.20 -12.91 -11.29
N SER A 305 11.32 -12.18 -12.40
CA SER A 305 12.16 -12.54 -13.55
C SER A 305 13.63 -12.73 -13.16
N ASP A 306 14.17 -11.88 -12.28
CA ASP A 306 15.57 -11.94 -11.85
C ASP A 306 15.80 -13.18 -10.98
N CYS A 307 14.81 -13.54 -10.16
CA CYS A 307 14.84 -14.75 -9.34
C CYS A 307 14.83 -16.02 -10.21
N VAL A 308 14.00 -16.04 -11.26
CA VAL A 308 13.95 -17.13 -12.25
C VAL A 308 15.28 -17.22 -13.02
N GLN A 309 15.82 -16.09 -13.46
CA GLN A 309 17.13 -16.01 -14.11
C GLN A 309 18.23 -16.61 -13.21
N LEU A 310 18.30 -16.20 -11.95
CA LEU A 310 19.32 -16.68 -11.03
C LEU A 310 19.20 -18.18 -10.76
N MET A 311 17.97 -18.68 -10.61
CA MET A 311 17.71 -20.11 -10.48
C MET A 311 18.22 -20.88 -11.71
N ALA A 312 17.93 -20.40 -12.92
CA ALA A 312 18.40 -21.00 -14.17
C ALA A 312 19.92 -21.00 -14.29
N VAL A 313 20.57 -19.88 -13.95
CA VAL A 313 22.05 -19.77 -13.94
C VAL A 313 22.66 -20.77 -12.96
N LYS A 314 22.12 -20.89 -11.74
CA LYS A 314 22.63 -21.85 -10.76
C LYS A 314 22.48 -23.30 -11.21
N ALA A 315 21.39 -23.63 -11.88
CA ALA A 315 21.20 -24.97 -12.44
C ALA A 315 22.20 -25.27 -13.55
N LYS A 316 22.39 -24.34 -14.49
CA LYS A 316 23.42 -24.44 -15.55
C LYS A 316 24.82 -24.63 -14.96
N THR A 317 25.21 -23.84 -13.94
CA THR A 317 26.51 -23.97 -13.26
C THR A 317 26.69 -25.32 -12.56
N ALA A 318 25.60 -25.89 -12.03
CA ALA A 318 25.62 -27.21 -11.40
C ALA A 318 25.53 -28.38 -12.42
N ASN A 319 25.48 -28.09 -13.71
CA ASN A 319 25.22 -29.05 -14.79
C ASN A 319 23.91 -29.83 -14.59
N ILE A 320 22.87 -29.12 -14.16
CA ILE A 320 21.52 -29.64 -13.89
C ILE A 320 20.56 -29.01 -14.89
N SER A 321 19.83 -29.83 -15.65
CA SER A 321 18.73 -29.38 -16.49
C SER A 321 17.49 -29.13 -15.64
N ILE A 322 16.93 -27.93 -15.72
CA ILE A 322 15.60 -27.60 -15.21
C ILE A 322 14.64 -27.61 -16.39
N SER A 323 13.55 -28.37 -16.28
CA SER A 323 12.40 -28.20 -17.16
C SER A 323 11.26 -27.55 -16.40
N LEU A 324 10.45 -26.76 -17.11
CA LEU A 324 9.25 -26.15 -16.60
C LEU A 324 8.07 -26.89 -17.25
N ASP A 325 7.50 -27.85 -16.52
CA ASP A 325 6.32 -28.56 -17.00
C ASP A 325 5.11 -27.63 -16.92
N VAL A 326 4.44 -27.40 -18.03
CA VAL A 326 3.20 -26.61 -18.07
C VAL A 326 2.06 -27.46 -17.51
N ILE A 327 1.51 -27.03 -16.37
CA ILE A 327 0.36 -27.63 -15.70
C ILE A 327 -0.82 -26.68 -15.88
N GLY A 328 -1.80 -27.04 -16.72
CA GLY A 328 -3.03 -26.28 -16.92
C GLY A 328 -3.75 -26.65 -18.22
N GLU A 329 -5.08 -26.71 -18.19
CA GLU A 329 -5.91 -27.05 -19.36
C GLU A 329 -6.02 -25.90 -20.38
N SER A 330 -5.67 -24.66 -19.99
CA SER A 330 -5.78 -23.45 -20.80
C SER A 330 -4.52 -22.59 -20.72
N GLN A 331 -4.24 -21.75 -21.73
CA GLN A 331 -3.11 -20.80 -21.72
C GLN A 331 -3.10 -19.87 -20.49
N ALA A 332 -4.26 -19.60 -19.89
CA ALA A 332 -4.41 -18.73 -18.72
C ALA A 332 -4.10 -19.41 -17.37
N THR A 333 -3.96 -20.74 -17.33
CA THR A 333 -3.72 -21.52 -16.11
C THR A 333 -2.38 -22.26 -16.11
N GLN A 334 -1.53 -22.00 -17.11
CA GLN A 334 -0.24 -22.66 -17.32
C GLN A 334 0.76 -22.33 -16.23
N VAL A 335 0.93 -23.23 -15.27
CA VAL A 335 1.88 -23.08 -14.18
C VAL A 335 3.05 -24.03 -14.36
N TYR A 336 4.25 -23.64 -13.94
CA TYR A 336 5.43 -24.46 -14.17
C TYR A 336 5.75 -25.40 -13.00
N ARG A 337 6.16 -26.63 -13.27
CA ARG A 337 6.82 -27.48 -12.28
C ARG A 337 8.28 -27.65 -12.66
N VAL A 338 9.16 -27.35 -11.72
CA VAL A 338 10.59 -27.63 -11.86
C VAL A 338 10.89 -28.98 -11.26
N ASP A 339 11.19 -29.94 -12.14
CA ASP A 339 11.83 -31.20 -11.79
C ASP A 339 13.28 -31.17 -12.26
N TYR A 340 14.19 -31.73 -11.45
CA TYR A 340 15.60 -31.91 -11.81
C TYR A 340 15.89 -33.41 -11.93
N SER A 341 16.49 -33.82 -13.05
CA SER A 341 17.01 -35.18 -13.22
C SER A 341 18.52 -35.12 -13.08
N THR A 342 19.10 -35.78 -12.08
CA THR A 342 20.55 -35.81 -11.89
C THR A 342 21.05 -37.20 -11.50
N LYS A 343 22.28 -37.52 -11.91
CA LYS A 343 23.09 -38.64 -11.36
C LYS A 343 23.83 -38.25 -10.06
N THR A 344 23.83 -36.97 -9.69
CA THR A 344 24.57 -36.37 -8.55
C THR A 344 23.65 -35.50 -7.69
N GLN A 345 23.97 -35.33 -6.40
CA GLN A 345 23.13 -34.57 -5.48
C GLN A 345 23.19 -33.05 -5.76
N PRO A 346 22.04 -32.36 -5.97
CA PRO A 346 22.02 -30.93 -6.26
C PRO A 346 22.46 -30.07 -5.06
N PRO A 347 23.01 -28.86 -5.29
CA PRO A 347 23.31 -27.92 -4.21
C PRO A 347 22.05 -27.59 -3.40
N GLN A 348 22.16 -27.59 -2.06
CA GLN A 348 21.02 -27.29 -1.17
C GLN A 348 20.35 -25.95 -1.48
N THR A 349 21.13 -24.94 -1.92
CA THR A 349 20.58 -23.64 -2.32
C THR A 349 19.67 -23.73 -3.54
N LEU A 350 19.99 -24.59 -4.52
CA LEU A 350 19.16 -24.81 -5.69
C LEU A 350 17.89 -25.59 -5.33
N VAL A 351 18.02 -26.61 -4.47
CA VAL A 351 16.85 -27.35 -3.94
C VAL A 351 15.87 -26.43 -3.24
N ALA A 352 16.36 -25.50 -2.41
CA ALA A 352 15.52 -24.52 -1.72
C ALA A 352 14.81 -23.58 -2.70
N MET A 353 15.50 -23.05 -3.73
CA MET A 353 14.91 -22.21 -4.77
C MET A 353 13.81 -22.93 -5.55
N VAL A 354 14.09 -24.17 -5.99
CA VAL A 354 13.14 -25.00 -6.74
C VAL A 354 11.91 -25.33 -5.90
N THR A 355 12.12 -25.67 -4.62
CA THR A 355 11.02 -26.01 -3.70
C THR A 355 10.11 -24.81 -3.45
N SER A 356 10.67 -23.62 -3.18
CA SER A 356 9.86 -22.41 -3.00
C SER A 356 9.20 -21.95 -4.30
N PHE A 357 9.85 -22.11 -5.45
CA PHE A 357 9.25 -21.84 -6.76
C PHE A 357 8.05 -22.74 -7.03
N ASN A 358 8.16 -24.05 -6.78
CA ASN A 358 7.05 -24.99 -6.93
C ASN A 358 5.89 -24.67 -5.96
N HIS A 359 6.20 -24.18 -4.75
CA HIS A 359 5.18 -23.73 -3.81
C HIS A 359 4.46 -22.47 -4.32
N LEU A 360 5.19 -21.49 -4.85
CA LEU A 360 4.63 -20.29 -5.48
C LEU A 360 3.72 -20.64 -6.65
N ASN A 361 4.17 -21.52 -7.52
CA ASN A 361 3.41 -22.02 -8.65
C ASN A 361 2.09 -22.67 -8.22
N LYS A 362 2.12 -23.53 -7.19
CA LYS A 362 0.90 -24.11 -6.62
C LYS A 362 -0.08 -23.04 -6.10
N ALA A 363 0.44 -22.00 -5.45
CA ALA A 363 -0.39 -20.89 -4.95
C ALA A 363 -0.99 -20.06 -6.08
N ILE A 364 -0.21 -19.74 -7.13
CA ILE A 364 -0.70 -19.08 -8.36
C ILE A 364 -1.81 -19.93 -9.00
N GLN A 365 -1.59 -21.23 -9.18
CA GLN A 365 -2.58 -22.13 -9.78
C GLN A 365 -3.90 -22.10 -9.00
N ASN A 366 -3.84 -22.18 -7.68
CA ASN A 366 -5.02 -22.13 -6.83
C ASN A 366 -5.78 -20.81 -6.99
N LEU A 367 -5.08 -19.67 -7.03
CA LEU A 367 -5.69 -18.35 -7.27
C LEU A 367 -6.37 -18.24 -8.64
N LEU A 368 -5.71 -18.71 -9.70
CA LEU A 368 -6.23 -18.61 -11.06
C LEU A 368 -7.44 -19.52 -11.28
N VAL A 369 -7.43 -20.74 -10.72
CA VAL A 369 -8.50 -21.73 -10.89
C VAL A 369 -9.71 -21.42 -9.98
N ASN A 370 -9.48 -21.12 -8.70
CA ASN A 370 -10.55 -21.03 -7.71
C ASN A 370 -10.94 -19.59 -7.34
N GLY A 371 -10.08 -18.60 -7.62
CA GLY A 371 -10.25 -17.23 -7.10
C GLY A 371 -11.46 -16.51 -7.68
N GLU A 372 -11.78 -16.72 -8.96
CA GLU A 372 -12.93 -16.10 -9.63
C GLU A 372 -14.27 -16.62 -9.10
N THR A 373 -14.39 -17.94 -8.99
CA THR A 373 -15.59 -18.61 -8.45
C THR A 373 -15.86 -18.14 -7.02
N LEU A 374 -14.82 -18.15 -6.17
CA LEU A 374 -14.93 -17.73 -4.78
C LEU A 374 -15.31 -16.24 -4.64
N ALA A 375 -14.71 -15.37 -5.46
CA ALA A 375 -15.08 -13.95 -5.48
C ALA A 375 -16.53 -13.74 -5.93
N THR A 376 -17.01 -14.55 -6.88
CA THR A 376 -18.41 -14.51 -7.36
C THR A 376 -19.38 -14.95 -6.28
N GLU A 377 -19.06 -16.00 -5.52
CA GLU A 377 -19.86 -16.45 -4.37
C GLU A 377 -19.95 -15.37 -3.29
N LEU A 378 -18.83 -14.70 -2.95
CA LEU A 378 -18.82 -13.60 -1.99
C LEU A 378 -19.62 -12.38 -2.48
N LYS A 379 -19.52 -12.04 -3.77
CA LYS A 379 -20.33 -10.97 -4.39
C LYS A 379 -21.82 -11.31 -4.42
N LYS A 380 -22.17 -12.59 -4.58
CA LYS A 380 -23.55 -13.06 -4.47
C LYS A 380 -24.07 -12.89 -3.04
N ALA A 381 -23.33 -13.37 -2.03
CA ALA A 381 -23.70 -13.18 -0.62
C ALA A 381 -23.87 -11.69 -0.26
N TYR A 382 -23.01 -10.81 -0.79
CA TYR A 382 -23.18 -9.36 -0.65
C TYR A 382 -24.51 -8.87 -1.22
N LYS A 383 -24.86 -9.26 -2.46
CA LYS A 383 -26.13 -8.88 -3.10
C LYS A 383 -27.34 -9.39 -2.32
N ASP A 384 -27.27 -10.62 -1.83
CA ASP A 384 -28.32 -11.24 -1.02
C ASP A 384 -28.51 -10.45 0.30
N CYS A 385 -27.42 -10.09 1.00
CA CYS A 385 -27.48 -9.20 2.16
C CYS A 385 -28.13 -7.84 1.82
N CYS A 386 -27.77 -7.24 0.67
CA CYS A 386 -28.33 -5.96 0.24
C CYS A 386 -29.83 -6.01 -0.05
N SER A 387 -30.36 -7.14 -0.54
CA SER A 387 -31.81 -7.28 -0.76
C SER A 387 -32.62 -7.19 0.53
N HIS A 388 -32.04 -7.52 1.68
CA HIS A 388 -32.68 -7.44 2.99
C HIS A 388 -32.54 -6.08 3.70
N HIS A 389 -31.91 -5.08 3.06
CA HIS A 389 -31.73 -3.76 3.66
C HIS A 389 -33.05 -3.06 3.99
N GLY A 390 -34.03 -3.16 3.08
CA GLY A 390 -35.37 -2.61 3.29
C GLY A 390 -36.07 -3.25 4.49
N ASP A 391 -36.07 -4.58 4.53
CA ASP A 391 -36.68 -5.37 5.62
C ASP A 391 -36.02 -5.04 6.98
N LEU A 392 -34.69 -4.89 7.00
CA LEU A 392 -33.96 -4.52 8.21
C LEU A 392 -34.39 -3.14 8.73
N LYS A 393 -34.53 -2.14 7.83
CA LYS A 393 -35.01 -0.81 8.21
C LYS A 393 -36.42 -0.86 8.80
N THR A 394 -37.33 -1.56 8.13
CA THR A 394 -38.71 -1.74 8.61
C THR A 394 -38.73 -2.43 9.98
N HIS A 395 -37.97 -3.51 10.13
CA HIS A 395 -37.88 -4.26 11.38
C HIS A 395 -37.38 -3.40 12.56
N LEU A 396 -36.39 -2.52 12.32
CA LEU A 396 -35.88 -1.60 13.34
C LEU A 396 -36.89 -0.52 13.75
N GLN A 397 -37.74 -0.09 12.82
CA GLN A 397 -38.83 0.84 13.10
C GLN A 397 -39.95 0.17 13.91
N GLU A 398 -40.36 -1.04 13.53
CA GLU A 398 -41.41 -1.83 14.19
C GLU A 398 -41.03 -2.27 15.61
N THR A 399 -39.77 -2.61 15.84
CA THR A 399 -39.27 -3.02 17.16
C THR A 399 -39.11 -1.87 18.16
N GLY A 400 -39.41 -0.62 17.76
CA GLY A 400 -39.28 0.55 18.62
C GLY A 400 -37.85 0.78 19.13
N ALA A 401 -36.84 0.38 18.35
CA ALA A 401 -35.45 0.48 18.76
C ALA A 401 -35.03 1.95 18.95
N ASN A 402 -34.29 2.24 20.02
CA ASN A 402 -33.75 3.59 20.22
C ASN A 402 -32.66 3.93 19.18
N SER A 403 -32.40 5.22 18.97
CA SER A 403 -31.45 5.69 17.94
C SER A 403 -30.06 5.07 18.07
N ARG A 404 -29.61 4.77 19.30
CA ARG A 404 -28.31 4.13 19.54
C ARG A 404 -28.29 2.68 19.02
N LYS A 405 -29.33 1.89 19.30
CA LYS A 405 -29.45 0.50 18.83
C LYS A 405 -29.58 0.43 17.32
N ILE A 406 -30.35 1.34 16.71
CA ILE A 406 -30.47 1.46 15.26
C ILE A 406 -29.09 1.71 14.63
N ASN A 407 -28.34 2.68 15.16
CA ASN A 407 -27.00 2.99 14.67
C ASN A 407 -26.07 1.79 14.81
N THR A 408 -26.01 1.13 15.97
CA THR A 408 -25.16 -0.06 16.17
C THR A 408 -25.54 -1.21 15.24
N THR A 409 -26.83 -1.47 15.00
CA THR A 409 -27.26 -2.51 14.06
C THR A 409 -26.87 -2.17 12.62
N MET A 410 -27.08 -0.92 12.19
CA MET A 410 -26.69 -0.45 10.86
C MET A 410 -25.17 -0.46 10.67
N GLU A 411 -24.39 -0.15 11.71
CA GLU A 411 -22.94 -0.28 11.71
C GLU A 411 -22.48 -1.73 11.49
N ARG A 412 -23.12 -2.69 12.17
CA ARG A 412 -22.80 -4.12 12.02
C ARG A 412 -23.20 -4.64 10.64
N TYR A 413 -24.35 -4.23 10.14
CA TYR A 413 -24.80 -4.54 8.77
C TYR A 413 -23.82 -3.99 7.73
N GLY A 414 -23.35 -2.76 7.93
CA GLY A 414 -22.34 -2.14 7.09
C GLY A 414 -21.00 -2.86 7.09
N TYR A 415 -20.54 -3.31 8.26
CA TYR A 415 -19.35 -4.15 8.38
C TYR A 415 -19.48 -5.45 7.57
N VAL A 416 -20.61 -6.15 7.70
CA VAL A 416 -20.89 -7.41 7.00
C VAL A 416 -20.85 -7.23 5.48
N THR A 417 -21.60 -6.26 4.96
CA THR A 417 -21.70 -6.01 3.53
C THR A 417 -20.37 -5.53 2.93
N CYS A 418 -19.68 -4.60 3.60
CA CYS A 418 -18.37 -4.12 3.18
C CYS A 418 -17.34 -5.25 3.16
N THR A 419 -17.31 -6.10 4.21
CA THR A 419 -16.38 -7.24 4.28
C THR A 419 -16.58 -8.20 3.10
N LEU A 420 -17.82 -8.56 2.76
CA LEU A 420 -18.11 -9.48 1.66
C LEU A 420 -17.64 -8.94 0.30
N THR A 421 -18.05 -7.71 -0.06
CA THR A 421 -17.67 -7.13 -1.37
C THR A 421 -16.17 -6.90 -1.46
N LEU A 422 -15.56 -6.44 -0.38
CA LEU A 422 -14.15 -6.11 -0.36
C LEU A 422 -13.30 -7.37 -0.48
N GLN A 423 -13.55 -8.41 0.33
CA GLN A 423 -12.77 -9.64 0.28
C GLN A 423 -12.80 -10.27 -1.12
N ALA A 424 -13.93 -10.14 -1.82
CA ALA A 424 -14.04 -10.52 -3.22
C ALA A 424 -13.15 -9.67 -4.15
N ASP A 425 -13.23 -8.33 -4.06
CA ASP A 425 -12.45 -7.44 -4.92
C ASP A 425 -10.93 -7.56 -4.67
N GLN A 426 -10.53 -7.81 -3.42
CA GLN A 426 -9.15 -8.10 -3.05
C GLN A 426 -8.64 -9.41 -3.66
N LEU A 427 -9.47 -10.45 -3.63
CA LEU A 427 -9.14 -11.73 -4.24
C LEU A 427 -8.96 -11.60 -5.76
N LEU A 428 -9.82 -10.82 -6.43
CA LEU A 428 -9.70 -10.55 -7.86
C LEU A 428 -8.43 -9.78 -8.21
N ARG A 429 -8.09 -8.73 -7.46
CA ARG A 429 -6.83 -8.00 -7.66
C ARG A 429 -5.61 -8.88 -7.46
N CYS A 430 -5.61 -9.73 -6.42
CA CYS A 430 -4.54 -10.68 -6.17
C CYS A 430 -4.40 -11.69 -7.33
N ARG A 431 -5.53 -12.14 -7.91
CA ARG A 431 -5.54 -12.98 -9.12
C ARG A 431 -4.91 -12.29 -10.33
N GLU A 432 -5.24 -11.03 -10.58
CA GLU A 432 -4.66 -10.23 -11.68
C GLU A 432 -3.14 -10.06 -11.52
N THR A 433 -2.68 -9.77 -10.30
CA THR A 433 -1.24 -9.72 -9.98
C THR A 433 -0.58 -11.06 -10.24
N ALA A 434 -1.15 -12.16 -9.75
CA ALA A 434 -0.62 -13.51 -9.95
C ALA A 434 -0.56 -13.90 -11.44
N ALA A 435 -1.54 -13.50 -12.25
CA ALA A 435 -1.53 -13.70 -13.70
C ALA A 435 -0.39 -12.91 -14.37
N THR A 436 -0.14 -11.68 -13.92
CA THR A 436 0.96 -10.84 -14.41
C THR A 436 2.32 -11.43 -14.04
N ASP A 437 2.48 -11.87 -12.79
CA ASP A 437 3.70 -12.54 -12.31
C ASP A 437 3.96 -13.84 -13.09
N LEU A 438 2.92 -14.63 -13.38
CA LEU A 438 3.04 -15.83 -14.19
C LEU A 438 3.56 -15.55 -15.61
N LYS A 439 3.08 -14.46 -16.23
CA LYS A 439 3.57 -14.01 -17.54
C LYS A 439 5.06 -13.65 -17.48
N LEU A 440 5.49 -12.91 -16.45
CA LEU A 440 6.89 -12.55 -16.25
C LEU A 440 7.78 -13.78 -16.03
N ILE A 441 7.30 -14.77 -15.29
CA ILE A 441 7.99 -16.05 -15.12
C ILE A 441 8.18 -16.75 -16.48
N GLY A 442 7.12 -16.80 -17.30
CA GLY A 442 7.18 -17.43 -18.62
C GLY A 442 8.14 -16.75 -19.58
N GLU A 443 8.12 -15.42 -19.64
CA GLU A 443 9.06 -14.62 -20.44
C GLU A 443 10.51 -14.85 -20.00
N ALA A 444 10.76 -14.85 -18.69
CA ALA A 444 12.09 -15.12 -18.14
C ALA A 444 12.57 -16.54 -18.44
N ALA A 445 11.68 -17.52 -18.36
CA ALA A 445 11.97 -18.91 -18.69
C ALA A 445 12.39 -19.10 -20.15
N GLN A 446 11.66 -18.49 -21.09
CA GLN A 446 12.00 -18.53 -22.52
C GLN A 446 13.37 -17.88 -22.78
N LYS A 447 13.59 -16.70 -22.20
CA LYS A 447 14.84 -15.94 -22.35
C LYS A 447 16.08 -16.71 -21.87
N HIS A 448 15.93 -17.55 -20.86
CA HIS A 448 17.05 -18.28 -20.25
C HIS A 448 17.16 -19.74 -20.69
N GLU A 449 16.45 -20.12 -21.77
CA GLU A 449 16.45 -21.46 -22.38
C GLU A 449 16.09 -22.57 -21.38
N ILE A 450 15.18 -22.29 -20.46
CA ILE A 450 14.65 -23.32 -19.58
C ILE A 450 13.70 -24.19 -20.42
N GLU A 451 13.94 -25.50 -20.45
CA GLU A 451 13.18 -26.42 -21.30
C GLU A 451 11.69 -26.41 -20.90
N MET A 452 10.80 -25.97 -21.79
CA MET A 452 9.36 -26.00 -21.56
C MET A 452 8.78 -27.33 -22.04
N LYS A 453 8.28 -28.14 -21.10
CA LYS A 453 7.60 -29.40 -21.42
C LYS A 453 6.10 -29.19 -21.34
N THR A 454 5.43 -29.21 -22.48
CA THR A 454 3.97 -29.26 -22.53
C THR A 454 3.55 -30.72 -22.35
N LYS A 455 2.83 -31.04 -21.28
CA LYS A 455 2.12 -32.33 -21.23
C LYS A 455 0.97 -32.24 -22.24
N MET A 456 1.09 -32.96 -23.36
CA MET A 456 -0.01 -33.21 -24.28
C MET A 456 -1.07 -34.09 -23.63
#